data_AF-A0A350X469-F1
#
_entry.id   AF-A0A350X469-F1
#
_cell.length_a   1.000
_cell.length_b   1.000
_cell.length_c   1.000
_cell.angle_alpha   90.00
_cell.angle_beta   90.00
_cell.angle_gamma   90.00
#
_symmetry.space_group_name_H-M   'P 1'
#
loop_
_entity.id
_entity.type
_entity.pdbx_description
1 polymer ?
#
loop_
_entity_poly.entity_id
_entity_poly.type
_entity_poly.pdbx_seq_one_letter_code
_entity_poly.pdbx_strand_id
1 'polypeptide(L)'
;MKRFIIGVMLLCSASLVACTNESPTAPEPEKPTPPVEEKPTLEVNYQEELQTLLPSEIGLEQQFNGIAEYGHLLKLQYIQNNNELGIKYQYEGSMNDARGDETTPRIFDAAYSVTKDSIIEQINNHDPYNRLDDPQLLNSIIPNKIVIKAPLENGNTWEEAFEYKGKSYVAVNTLTIKKSASEAAQYEVSTVVKDIENYLNNTYKEVRVFEAEKGMVSFSNLENLDLYDEEYVATHPEEDYYLFGYSLSETPSYFEQLKAILPETSGLVQQYNGLAEYGHITTLNAISLTHGPQMVYQYSGVMNDGMGDNDGSRIFDLKYLVSNDAIFEQINNKDSYNELSDEHLLNSIIANKLVLKAPLVDGNTWVEQFDYQNQSYVANNTLHIKSSETGATQYVVETIVEQIEGYLNQTYKEVRTFEVGKGMTSFKNILPLARFDETYISQHPEEEVYYFGYSLADN
;
A
#
# COMPACT_ATOMS: atom_id res chain seq x y z
N MET A 1 -72.80 -39.55 -12.45
CA MET A 1 -72.45 -40.95 -12.77
C MET A 1 -71.78 -41.54 -11.52
N LYS A 2 -72.37 -42.59 -10.90
CA LYS A 2 -71.91 -43.37 -9.69
C LYS A 2 -71.58 -42.56 -8.41
N ARG A 3 -72.42 -42.48 -7.34
CA ARG A 3 -72.93 -43.44 -6.31
C ARG A 3 -71.88 -44.14 -5.42
N PHE A 4 -72.24 -44.25 -4.13
CA PHE A 4 -71.63 -44.84 -2.90
C PHE A 4 -70.96 -43.79 -1.99
N ILE A 5 -71.46 -43.32 -0.83
CA ILE A 5 -72.27 -43.81 0.33
C ILE A 5 -71.62 -44.93 1.18
N ILE A 6 -71.60 -44.66 2.50
CA ILE A 6 -71.50 -45.54 3.70
C ILE A 6 -70.05 -45.87 4.10
N GLY A 7 -69.60 -45.73 5.36
CA GLY A 7 -70.26 -45.36 6.62
C GLY A 7 -69.48 -45.94 7.81
N VAL A 8 -69.40 -45.15 8.88
CA VAL A 8 -69.41 -45.50 10.32
C VAL A 8 -68.88 -46.87 10.75
N MET A 9 -67.88 -46.90 11.64
CA MET A 9 -68.00 -47.73 12.85
C MET A 9 -67.15 -47.23 14.03
N LEU A 10 -67.88 -46.84 15.07
CA LEU A 10 -67.48 -46.70 16.46
C LEU A 10 -67.07 -48.07 17.03
N LEU A 11 -66.03 -48.15 17.86
CA LEU A 11 -65.97 -49.17 18.91
C LEU A 11 -65.23 -48.64 20.13
N CYS A 12 -66.02 -48.36 21.17
CA CYS A 12 -65.59 -48.30 22.57
C CYS A 12 -65.36 -49.73 23.08
N SER A 13 -64.29 -49.92 23.83
CA SER A 13 -64.22 -51.00 24.83
C SER A 13 -63.52 -50.46 26.08
N ALA A 14 -64.33 -50.27 27.13
CA ALA A 14 -63.88 -50.09 28.49
C ALA A 14 -63.61 -51.47 29.12
N SER A 15 -62.53 -51.57 29.90
CA SER A 15 -62.35 -52.64 30.88
C SER A 15 -61.74 -52.07 32.15
N LEU A 16 -62.30 -52.56 33.26
CA LEU A 16 -62.16 -52.10 34.63
C LEU A 16 -60.83 -52.48 35.31
N VAL A 17 -60.36 -51.57 36.17
CA VAL A 17 -59.95 -51.74 37.59
C VAL A 17 -59.29 -53.06 38.02
N ALA A 18 -58.08 -52.96 38.58
CA ALA A 18 -57.72 -53.60 39.84
C ALA A 18 -56.49 -52.90 40.47
N CYS A 19 -56.71 -52.21 41.60
CA CYS A 19 -55.66 -51.85 42.54
C CYS A 19 -55.34 -53.10 43.37
N THR A 20 -54.08 -53.52 43.38
CA THR A 20 -53.54 -54.40 44.43
C THR A 20 -52.24 -53.79 44.93
N ASN A 21 -52.27 -53.39 46.21
CA ASN A 21 -51.11 -53.01 47.00
C ASN A 21 -50.18 -54.22 47.14
N GLU A 22 -48.97 -54.12 46.62
CA GLU A 22 -47.83 -54.92 47.07
C GLU A 22 -46.74 -53.99 47.60
N SER A 23 -46.27 -54.33 48.80
CA SER A 23 -45.18 -53.66 49.50
C SER A 23 -43.84 -53.87 48.77
N PRO A 24 -42.90 -52.92 48.85
CA PRO A 24 -41.69 -52.93 48.01
C PRO A 24 -40.68 -53.99 48.46
N THR A 25 -40.36 -54.91 47.56
CA THR A 25 -39.19 -55.79 47.68
C THR A 25 -37.98 -55.05 47.11
N ALA A 26 -36.89 -54.99 47.90
CA ALA A 26 -35.66 -54.29 47.55
C ALA A 26 -35.05 -54.76 46.20
N PRO A 27 -34.53 -53.85 45.35
CA PRO A 27 -33.86 -54.23 44.12
C PRO A 27 -32.50 -54.88 44.40
N GLU A 28 -32.25 -55.96 43.68
CA GLU A 28 -30.99 -56.71 43.60
C GLU A 28 -29.89 -55.82 42.97
N PRO A 29 -28.62 -55.90 43.43
CA PRO A 29 -27.56 -55.02 42.95
C PRO A 29 -27.22 -55.29 41.48
N GLU A 30 -27.27 -54.24 40.65
CA GLU A 30 -26.83 -54.28 39.25
C GLU A 30 -25.35 -54.68 39.15
N LYS A 31 -25.07 -55.62 38.24
CA LYS A 31 -23.71 -55.98 37.84
C LYS A 31 -22.99 -54.76 37.25
N PRO A 32 -21.71 -54.52 37.60
CA PRO A 32 -20.95 -53.42 37.02
C PRO A 32 -20.72 -53.65 35.53
N THR A 33 -21.14 -52.67 34.72
CA THR A 33 -20.79 -52.55 33.31
C THR A 33 -19.27 -52.35 33.18
N PRO A 34 -18.58 -53.06 32.27
CA PRO A 34 -17.15 -52.84 32.07
C PRO A 34 -16.88 -51.41 31.57
N PRO A 35 -15.72 -50.81 31.92
CA PRO A 35 -15.39 -49.45 31.50
C PRO A 35 -15.30 -49.40 29.98
N VAL A 36 -15.95 -48.40 29.37
CA VAL A 36 -15.71 -48.04 27.98
C VAL A 36 -14.28 -47.51 27.89
N GLU A 37 -13.42 -48.28 27.25
CA GLU A 37 -12.04 -47.90 26.95
C GLU A 37 -12.08 -46.81 25.86
N GLU A 38 -11.99 -45.53 26.28
CA GLU A 38 -11.81 -44.41 25.35
C GLU A 38 -10.48 -44.60 24.62
N LYS A 39 -10.56 -44.88 23.31
CA LYS A 39 -9.38 -44.86 22.44
C LYS A 39 -8.76 -43.46 22.52
N PRO A 40 -7.45 -43.33 22.76
CA PRO A 40 -6.78 -42.04 22.68
C PRO A 40 -6.89 -41.52 21.24
N THR A 41 -7.59 -40.41 21.06
CA THR A 41 -7.54 -39.63 19.82
C THR A 41 -6.12 -39.10 19.68
N LEU A 42 -5.39 -39.60 18.68
CA LEU A 42 -4.09 -39.03 18.29
C LEU A 42 -4.30 -37.55 17.98
N GLU A 43 -3.60 -36.69 18.71
CA GLU A 43 -3.56 -35.26 18.45
C GLU A 43 -2.85 -35.03 17.11
N VAL A 44 -3.59 -34.61 16.09
CA VAL A 44 -3.05 -34.35 14.75
C VAL A 44 -2.38 -32.98 14.75
N ASN A 45 -1.12 -32.93 14.33
CA ASN A 45 -0.35 -31.69 14.19
C ASN A 45 -0.33 -31.26 12.72
N TYR A 46 -0.88 -30.08 12.43
CA TYR A 46 -0.99 -29.48 11.10
C TYR A 46 0.03 -28.35 10.86
N GLN A 47 0.97 -28.13 11.78
CA GLN A 47 1.90 -26.99 11.72
C GLN A 47 2.70 -26.93 10.40
N GLU A 48 3.24 -28.06 9.93
CA GLU A 48 4.01 -28.10 8.69
C GLU A 48 3.15 -27.72 7.47
N GLU A 49 1.91 -28.20 7.42
CA GLU A 49 0.96 -27.87 6.35
C GLU A 49 0.61 -26.38 6.37
N LEU A 50 0.30 -25.83 7.55
CA LEU A 50 0.00 -24.41 7.72
C LEU A 50 1.19 -23.52 7.39
N GLN A 51 2.41 -23.96 7.70
CA GLN A 51 3.63 -23.22 7.38
C GLN A 51 3.80 -23.00 5.88
N THR A 52 3.33 -23.93 5.04
CA THR A 52 3.39 -23.79 3.57
C THR A 52 2.61 -22.60 3.04
N LEU A 53 1.70 -22.02 3.82
CA LEU A 53 0.94 -20.83 3.43
C LEU A 53 1.75 -19.54 3.57
N LEU A 54 2.82 -19.50 4.36
CA LEU A 54 3.57 -18.28 4.65
C LEU A 54 4.90 -18.22 3.88
N PRO A 55 5.39 -17.03 3.50
CA PRO A 55 6.66 -16.88 2.80
C PRO A 55 7.85 -17.23 3.70
N SER A 56 8.89 -17.84 3.12
CA SER A 56 10.07 -18.30 3.87
C SER A 56 11.33 -17.42 3.69
N GLU A 57 11.29 -16.45 2.78
CA GLU A 57 12.42 -15.58 2.44
C GLU A 57 12.47 -14.36 3.36
N ILE A 58 13.42 -14.35 4.30
CA ILE A 58 13.70 -13.16 5.13
C ILE A 58 14.13 -12.01 4.22
N GLY A 59 13.56 -10.83 4.45
CA GLY A 59 13.76 -9.64 3.63
C GLY A 59 12.77 -9.51 2.49
N LEU A 60 11.91 -10.52 2.25
CA LEU A 60 10.82 -10.41 1.28
C LEU A 60 9.94 -9.20 1.61
N GLU A 61 9.77 -8.33 0.62
CA GLU A 61 8.88 -7.18 0.67
C GLU A 61 7.65 -7.45 -0.19
N GLN A 62 6.48 -7.24 0.41
CA GLN A 62 5.18 -7.46 -0.19
C GLN A 62 4.42 -6.13 -0.22
N GLN A 63 4.07 -5.67 -1.42
CA GLN A 63 3.26 -4.47 -1.57
C GLN A 63 1.80 -4.84 -1.72
N PHE A 64 0.95 -4.18 -0.96
CA PHE A 64 -0.50 -4.28 -1.07
C PHE A 64 -1.06 -2.96 -1.55
N ASN A 65 -1.93 -3.02 -2.55
CA ASN A 65 -2.65 -1.88 -3.10
C ASN A 65 -4.14 -2.12 -2.95
N GLY A 66 -4.87 -1.08 -2.54
CA GLY A 66 -6.30 -1.12 -2.32
C GLY A 66 -7.04 0.03 -2.98
N ILE A 67 -8.32 0.12 -2.67
CA ILE A 67 -9.16 1.22 -3.13
C ILE A 67 -8.83 2.52 -2.39
N ALA A 68 -9.31 3.65 -2.94
CA ALA A 68 -9.20 4.96 -2.29
C ALA A 68 -7.76 5.30 -1.84
N GLU A 69 -6.80 5.03 -2.72
CA GLU A 69 -5.36 5.28 -2.52
C GLU A 69 -4.74 4.46 -1.38
N TYR A 70 -5.47 3.51 -0.78
CA TYR A 70 -4.90 2.67 0.26
C TYR A 70 -3.74 1.83 -0.29
N GLY A 71 -2.67 1.74 0.48
CA GLY A 71 -1.72 0.67 0.32
C GLY A 71 -0.75 0.61 1.49
N HIS A 72 0.04 -0.47 1.51
CA HIS A 72 1.12 -0.63 2.45
C HIS A 72 2.20 -1.57 1.91
N LEU A 73 3.37 -1.52 2.54
CA LEU A 73 4.44 -2.51 2.40
C LEU A 73 4.50 -3.37 3.64
N LEU A 74 4.74 -4.66 3.47
CA LEU A 74 5.05 -5.63 4.52
C LEU A 74 6.41 -6.26 4.24
N LYS A 75 7.34 -6.15 5.18
CA LYS A 75 8.68 -6.74 5.08
C LYS A 75 8.87 -7.83 6.11
N LEU A 76 9.17 -9.06 5.67
CA LEU A 76 9.48 -10.17 6.57
C LEU A 76 10.86 -9.96 7.21
N GLN A 77 10.89 -9.60 8.49
CA GLN A 77 12.13 -9.29 9.21
C GLN A 77 12.85 -10.54 9.71
N TYR A 78 12.11 -11.50 10.27
CA TYR A 78 12.67 -12.75 10.76
C TYR A 78 11.61 -13.84 10.95
N ILE A 79 12.09 -15.08 11.01
CA ILE A 79 11.31 -16.27 11.35
C ILE A 79 11.95 -16.91 12.60
N GLN A 80 11.17 -17.08 13.66
CA GLN A 80 11.61 -17.69 14.91
C GLN A 80 10.83 -18.99 15.14
N ASN A 81 11.55 -20.11 15.24
CA ASN A 81 10.95 -21.37 15.64
C ASN A 81 11.11 -21.56 17.16
N ASN A 82 10.00 -21.64 17.87
CA ASN A 82 9.95 -22.06 19.26
C ASN A 82 9.26 -23.43 19.34
N ASN A 83 10.05 -24.47 19.65
CA ASN A 83 9.57 -25.86 19.70
C ASN A 83 8.33 -26.07 20.60
N GLU A 84 8.05 -25.19 21.56
CA GLU A 84 6.88 -25.28 22.46
C GLU A 84 5.73 -24.33 22.08
N LEU A 85 6.03 -23.20 21.45
CA LEU A 85 5.04 -22.13 21.16
C LEU A 85 4.68 -21.98 19.67
N GLY A 86 5.36 -22.72 18.81
CA GLY A 86 5.16 -22.68 17.36
C GLY A 86 6.17 -21.79 16.62
N ILE A 87 5.88 -21.53 15.34
CA ILE A 87 6.75 -20.74 14.46
C ILE A 87 6.18 -19.32 14.35
N LYS A 88 6.97 -18.31 14.67
CA LYS A 88 6.59 -16.90 14.59
C LYS A 88 7.27 -16.23 13.40
N TYR A 89 6.47 -15.63 12.53
CA TYR A 89 6.89 -14.77 11.44
C TYR A 89 6.67 -13.33 11.86
N GLN A 90 7.71 -12.49 11.81
CA GLN A 90 7.62 -11.09 12.20
C GLN A 90 7.79 -10.19 10.98
N TYR A 91 6.85 -9.26 10.81
CA TYR A 91 6.84 -8.28 9.75
C TYR A 91 6.92 -6.87 10.31
N GLU A 92 7.58 -6.00 9.55
CA GLU A 92 7.48 -4.56 9.66
C GLU A 92 6.58 -4.05 8.53
N GLY A 93 5.61 -3.23 8.88
CA GLY A 93 4.62 -2.65 7.99
C GLY A 93 4.75 -1.14 7.90
N SER A 94 4.56 -0.59 6.70
CA SER A 94 4.47 0.86 6.49
C SER A 94 3.33 1.20 5.54
N MET A 95 2.52 2.18 5.92
CA MET A 95 1.46 2.69 5.04
C MET A 95 2.08 3.48 3.89
N ASN A 96 1.51 3.31 2.71
CA ASN A 96 1.92 4.02 1.50
C ASN A 96 0.73 4.66 0.78
N ASP A 97 -0.37 4.87 1.51
CA ASP A 97 -1.50 5.65 1.08
C ASP A 97 -1.12 7.13 1.07
N ALA A 98 -1.66 7.94 0.15
CA ALA A 98 -1.30 9.36 -0.04
C ALA A 98 -1.72 10.28 1.15
N ARG A 99 -1.85 9.70 2.34
CA ARG A 99 -2.33 10.30 3.57
C ARG A 99 -1.19 10.34 4.58
N GLY A 100 -0.94 11.53 5.13
CA GLY A 100 0.10 11.79 6.12
C GLY A 100 0.93 13.02 5.75
N ASP A 101 1.72 13.51 6.70
CA ASP A 101 2.76 14.52 6.44
C ASP A 101 4.13 13.82 6.41
N GLU A 102 5.15 14.49 5.85
CA GLU A 102 6.53 13.96 5.77
C GLU A 102 7.17 13.68 7.15
N THR A 103 6.55 14.14 8.24
CA THR A 103 7.19 14.19 9.56
C THR A 103 6.79 13.06 10.49
N THR A 104 5.64 12.41 10.26
CA THR A 104 5.14 11.35 11.15
C THR A 104 5.01 10.03 10.40
N PRO A 105 5.89 9.03 10.66
CA PRO A 105 5.84 7.76 9.97
C PRO A 105 4.57 6.98 10.33
N ARG A 106 3.91 6.44 9.32
CA ARG A 106 2.72 5.58 9.48
C ARG A 106 3.16 4.13 9.38
N ILE A 107 3.42 3.51 10.52
CA ILE A 107 4.02 2.17 10.62
C ILE A 107 3.23 1.25 11.53
N PHE A 108 3.40 -0.04 11.35
CA PHE A 108 2.82 -1.07 12.20
C PHE A 108 3.72 -2.31 12.22
N ASP A 109 3.62 -3.13 13.26
CA ASP A 109 4.20 -4.47 13.27
C ASP A 109 3.08 -5.49 13.07
N ALA A 110 3.36 -6.54 12.30
CA ALA A 110 2.48 -7.71 12.20
C ALA A 110 3.27 -8.97 12.55
N ALA A 111 2.64 -9.89 13.27
CA ALA A 111 3.21 -11.19 13.56
C ALA A 111 2.22 -12.31 13.27
N TYR A 112 2.69 -13.34 12.58
CA TYR A 112 1.91 -14.56 12.34
C TYR A 112 2.54 -15.71 13.12
N SER A 113 1.76 -16.30 14.03
CA SER A 113 2.19 -17.45 14.84
C SER A 113 1.51 -18.72 14.32
N VAL A 114 2.30 -19.66 13.81
CA VAL A 114 1.86 -20.97 13.35
C VAL A 114 1.92 -21.96 14.52
N THR A 115 0.75 -22.29 15.05
CA THR A 115 0.59 -23.27 16.12
C THR A 115 0.39 -24.67 15.53
N LYS A 116 -0.05 -25.64 16.35
CA LYS A 116 -0.36 -27.00 15.90
C LYS A 116 -1.53 -27.06 14.91
N ASP A 117 -2.45 -26.09 14.92
CA ASP A 117 -3.71 -26.16 14.17
C ASP A 117 -4.21 -24.81 13.65
N SER A 118 -3.46 -23.73 13.85
CA SER A 118 -3.90 -22.38 13.48
C SER A 118 -2.74 -21.45 13.13
N ILE A 119 -3.05 -20.46 12.29
CA ILE A 119 -2.23 -19.28 12.08
C ILE A 119 -2.94 -18.12 12.78
N ILE A 120 -2.24 -17.47 13.72
CA ILE A 120 -2.76 -16.36 14.52
C ILE A 120 -2.04 -15.08 14.14
N GLU A 121 -2.78 -14.05 13.75
CA GLU A 121 -2.26 -12.71 13.46
C GLU A 121 -2.27 -11.85 14.72
N GLN A 122 -1.17 -11.17 14.99
CA GLN A 122 -1.05 -10.15 16.03
C GLN A 122 -0.56 -8.86 15.41
N ILE A 123 -1.26 -7.76 15.69
CA ILE A 123 -0.93 -6.43 15.17
C ILE A 123 -0.47 -5.54 16.32
N ASN A 124 0.50 -4.68 16.02
CA ASN A 124 0.90 -3.55 16.85
C ASN A 124 0.98 -2.31 15.95
N ASN A 125 -0.12 -1.58 15.86
CA ASN A 125 -0.34 -0.47 14.96
C ASN A 125 0.10 0.83 15.63
N HIS A 126 1.13 1.46 15.05
CA HIS A 126 1.67 2.75 15.48
C HIS A 126 1.25 3.88 14.54
N ASP A 127 0.32 3.64 13.61
CA ASP A 127 -0.20 4.65 12.70
C ASP A 127 -0.98 5.71 13.50
N PRO A 128 -0.54 6.97 13.54
CA PRO A 128 -1.27 8.05 14.21
C PRO A 128 -2.66 8.31 13.59
N TYR A 129 -2.91 7.81 12.38
CA TYR A 129 -4.19 7.92 11.67
C TYR A 129 -5.04 6.64 11.72
N ASN A 130 -4.71 5.71 12.63
CA ASN A 130 -5.47 4.47 12.83
C ASN A 130 -6.95 4.78 13.15
N ARG A 131 -7.84 4.39 12.24
CA ARG A 131 -9.28 4.66 12.34
C ARG A 131 -9.99 3.82 13.40
N LEU A 132 -9.38 2.74 13.86
CA LEU A 132 -9.99 1.81 14.81
C LEU A 132 -9.71 2.18 16.28
N ASP A 133 -8.82 3.15 16.52
CA ASP A 133 -8.45 3.65 17.87
C ASP A 133 -8.00 2.54 18.85
N ASP A 134 -7.38 1.49 18.32
CA ASP A 134 -6.78 0.40 19.09
C ASP A 134 -5.46 -0.03 18.41
N PRO A 135 -4.32 0.03 19.11
CA PRO A 135 -3.04 -0.40 18.55
C PRO A 135 -2.99 -1.90 18.23
N GLN A 136 -3.91 -2.72 18.72
CA GLN A 136 -3.96 -4.14 18.37
C GLN A 136 -4.71 -4.42 17.07
N LEU A 137 -5.22 -3.38 16.39
CA LEU A 137 -6.07 -3.51 15.22
C LEU A 137 -5.48 -2.80 14.00
N LEU A 138 -5.63 -3.44 12.84
CA LEU A 138 -5.36 -2.86 11.52
C LEU A 138 -6.38 -3.42 10.53
N ASN A 139 -7.29 -2.56 10.05
CA ASN A 139 -8.39 -2.85 9.11
C ASN A 139 -9.43 -3.89 9.59
N SER A 140 -9.03 -4.92 10.32
CA SER A 140 -9.92 -5.86 11.00
C SER A 140 -10.25 -5.37 12.42
N ILE A 141 -11.49 -5.62 12.86
CA ILE A 141 -11.93 -5.30 14.24
C ILE A 141 -11.61 -6.39 15.26
N ILE A 142 -11.00 -7.50 14.82
CA ILE A 142 -10.80 -8.70 15.62
C ILE A 142 -9.33 -8.76 16.04
N PRO A 143 -9.00 -8.53 17.33
CA PRO A 143 -7.63 -8.63 17.82
C PRO A 143 -7.18 -10.09 17.94
N ASN A 144 -5.89 -10.36 17.73
CA ASN A 144 -5.31 -11.71 17.84
C ASN A 144 -6.05 -12.77 17.00
N LYS A 145 -6.47 -12.39 15.79
CA LYS A 145 -7.37 -13.18 14.94
C LYS A 145 -6.74 -14.52 14.54
N ILE A 146 -7.53 -15.59 14.61
CA ILE A 146 -7.20 -16.86 13.93
C ILE A 146 -7.50 -16.69 12.44
N VAL A 147 -6.47 -16.43 11.63
CA VAL A 147 -6.64 -16.11 10.20
C VAL A 147 -6.80 -17.35 9.32
N ILE A 148 -6.26 -18.49 9.74
CA ILE A 148 -6.45 -19.81 9.13
C ILE A 148 -6.51 -20.85 10.24
N LYS A 149 -7.43 -21.81 10.14
CA LYS A 149 -7.52 -22.95 11.06
C LYS A 149 -7.59 -24.27 10.29
N ALA A 150 -6.79 -25.24 10.74
CA ALA A 150 -6.77 -26.59 10.23
C ALA A 150 -8.02 -27.39 10.71
N PRO A 151 -8.41 -28.47 10.02
CA PRO A 151 -7.84 -28.97 8.76
C PRO A 151 -8.09 -28.01 7.59
N LEU A 152 -7.19 -28.00 6.59
CA LEU A 152 -7.34 -27.21 5.37
C LEU A 152 -8.35 -27.89 4.42
N GLU A 153 -9.60 -27.94 4.85
CA GLU A 153 -10.71 -28.57 4.14
C GLU A 153 -11.79 -27.54 3.80
N ASN A 154 -12.38 -27.69 2.61
CA ASN A 154 -13.44 -26.80 2.15
C ASN A 154 -14.68 -26.91 3.05
N GLY A 155 -15.13 -25.78 3.60
CA GLY A 155 -16.23 -25.70 4.55
C GLY A 155 -15.83 -25.88 6.01
N ASN A 156 -14.53 -25.92 6.34
CA ASN A 156 -14.10 -25.87 7.74
C ASN A 156 -14.58 -24.56 8.40
N THR A 157 -15.11 -24.64 9.62
CA THR A 157 -15.67 -23.49 10.34
C THR A 157 -15.18 -23.43 11.78
N TRP A 158 -15.04 -22.21 12.31
CA TRP A 158 -14.71 -22.00 13.71
C TRP A 158 -15.27 -20.67 14.22
N GLU A 159 -15.47 -20.62 15.53
CA GLU A 159 -15.89 -19.41 16.24
C GLU A 159 -14.73 -18.88 17.08
N GLU A 160 -14.59 -17.56 17.14
CA GLU A 160 -13.67 -16.87 18.04
C GLU A 160 -14.41 -15.75 18.78
N ALA A 161 -14.27 -15.72 20.11
CA ALA A 161 -14.82 -14.66 20.93
C ALA A 161 -13.80 -13.52 21.06
N PHE A 162 -14.24 -12.28 20.96
CA PHE A 162 -13.38 -11.11 21.08
C PHE A 162 -14.12 -9.94 21.75
N GLU A 163 -13.36 -8.96 22.23
CA GLU A 163 -13.90 -7.70 22.72
C GLU A 163 -13.60 -6.59 21.72
N TYR A 164 -14.59 -5.74 21.45
CA TYR A 164 -14.44 -4.56 20.61
C TYR A 164 -15.28 -3.42 21.16
N LYS A 165 -14.66 -2.25 21.37
CA LYS A 165 -15.30 -1.06 21.98
C LYS A 165 -16.05 -1.37 23.30
N GLY A 166 -15.48 -2.26 24.12
CA GLY A 166 -16.04 -2.65 25.43
C GLY A 166 -17.25 -3.59 25.40
N LYS A 167 -17.61 -4.13 24.22
CA LYS A 167 -18.65 -5.15 24.06
C LYS A 167 -18.01 -6.47 23.57
N SER A 168 -18.53 -7.59 24.04
CA SER A 168 -18.08 -8.92 23.60
C SER A 168 -18.88 -9.39 22.37
N TYR A 169 -18.17 -9.97 21.41
CA TYR A 169 -18.72 -10.47 20.15
C TYR A 169 -18.19 -11.88 19.86
N VAL A 170 -18.86 -12.56 18.92
CA VAL A 170 -18.42 -13.84 18.37
C VAL A 170 -18.29 -13.68 16.86
N ALA A 171 -17.10 -13.96 16.34
CA ALA A 171 -16.84 -14.05 14.92
C ALA A 171 -16.98 -15.50 14.45
N VAL A 172 -17.78 -15.71 13.41
CA VAL A 172 -17.96 -17.00 12.75
C VAL A 172 -17.14 -17.00 11.47
N ASN A 173 -16.14 -17.87 11.41
CA ASN A 173 -15.21 -17.99 10.29
C ASN A 173 -15.54 -19.24 9.46
N THR A 174 -15.42 -19.14 8.13
CA THR A 174 -15.58 -20.25 7.19
C THR A 174 -14.46 -20.25 6.16
N LEU A 175 -13.72 -21.36 6.08
CA LEU A 175 -12.70 -21.61 5.06
C LEU A 175 -13.32 -22.19 3.80
N THR A 176 -13.04 -21.58 2.66
CA THR A 176 -13.37 -22.07 1.32
C THR A 176 -12.08 -22.21 0.52
N ILE A 177 -11.91 -23.33 -0.18
CA ILE A 177 -10.73 -23.58 -1.01
C ILE A 177 -11.16 -23.51 -2.48
N LYS A 178 -10.56 -22.57 -3.21
CA LYS A 178 -10.83 -22.34 -4.64
C LYS A 178 -9.51 -22.45 -5.42
N LYS A 179 -9.61 -22.42 -6.74
CA LYS A 179 -8.44 -22.28 -7.62
C LYS A 179 -8.32 -20.83 -8.09
N SER A 180 -7.10 -20.31 -8.08
CA SER A 180 -6.76 -19.03 -8.70
C SER A 180 -6.81 -19.14 -10.23
N ALA A 181 -6.66 -18.01 -10.92
CA ALA A 181 -6.48 -17.95 -12.37
C ALA A 181 -5.21 -18.69 -12.85
N SER A 182 -4.21 -18.85 -11.97
CA SER A 182 -2.98 -19.61 -12.22
C SER A 182 -3.08 -21.08 -11.81
N GLU A 183 -4.29 -21.57 -11.51
CA GLU A 183 -4.59 -22.93 -11.02
C GLU A 183 -3.99 -23.28 -9.64
N ALA A 184 -3.41 -22.31 -8.93
CA ALA A 184 -2.95 -22.47 -7.56
C ALA A 184 -4.13 -22.51 -6.58
N ALA A 185 -3.97 -23.21 -5.45
CA ALA A 185 -5.00 -23.22 -4.42
C ALA A 185 -5.07 -21.85 -3.70
N GLN A 186 -6.28 -21.31 -3.57
CA GLN A 186 -6.60 -20.13 -2.78
C GLN A 186 -7.44 -20.53 -1.58
N TYR A 187 -6.99 -20.13 -0.40
CA TYR A 187 -7.63 -20.39 0.88
C TYR A 187 -8.34 -19.11 1.31
N GLU A 188 -9.65 -19.04 1.06
CA GLU A 188 -10.50 -17.90 1.37
C GLU A 188 -11.18 -18.11 2.72
N VAL A 189 -10.94 -17.21 3.68
CA VAL A 189 -11.61 -17.20 4.97
C VAL A 189 -12.59 -16.04 5.00
N SER A 190 -13.88 -16.38 5.06
CA SER A 190 -14.95 -15.40 5.31
C SER A 190 -15.27 -15.35 6.80
N THR A 191 -15.39 -14.15 7.33
CA THR A 191 -15.75 -13.90 8.74
C THR A 191 -17.04 -13.11 8.79
N VAL A 192 -17.95 -13.50 9.68
CA VAL A 192 -19.19 -12.77 9.96
C VAL A 192 -19.33 -12.54 11.45
N VAL A 193 -19.60 -11.29 11.82
CA VAL A 193 -19.96 -10.88 13.19
C VAL A 193 -21.34 -10.22 13.13
N LYS A 194 -22.30 -10.76 13.87
CA LYS A 194 -23.66 -10.24 13.94
C LYS A 194 -23.84 -9.31 15.15
N ASP A 195 -24.93 -8.55 15.12
CA ASP A 195 -25.40 -7.68 16.20
C ASP A 195 -24.36 -6.61 16.59
N ILE A 196 -23.61 -6.13 15.59
CA ILE A 196 -22.61 -5.07 15.75
C ILE A 196 -23.13 -3.76 15.16
N GLU A 197 -23.26 -2.75 16.02
CA GLU A 197 -23.80 -1.44 15.67
C GLU A 197 -22.89 -0.70 14.66
N ASN A 198 -23.50 0.19 13.88
CA ASN A 198 -22.83 1.04 12.88
C ASN A 198 -22.13 0.25 11.75
N TYR A 199 -22.60 -0.96 11.47
CA TYR A 199 -22.32 -1.68 10.24
C TYR A 199 -23.61 -1.93 9.48
N LEU A 200 -23.53 -2.08 8.15
CA LEU A 200 -24.70 -2.36 7.33
C LEU A 200 -25.40 -3.62 7.84
N ASN A 201 -26.72 -3.54 8.06
CA ASN A 201 -27.53 -4.61 8.64
C ASN A 201 -27.02 -5.14 10.00
N ASN A 202 -26.36 -4.30 10.79
CA ASN A 202 -25.71 -4.65 12.06
C ASN A 202 -24.77 -5.87 11.94
N THR A 203 -24.09 -6.00 10.80
CA THR A 203 -23.27 -7.16 10.48
C THR A 203 -21.93 -6.70 9.92
N TYR A 204 -20.85 -7.04 10.61
CA TYR A 204 -19.51 -6.93 10.08
C TYR A 204 -19.16 -8.17 9.28
N LYS A 205 -18.54 -7.97 8.11
CA LYS A 205 -18.00 -9.03 7.28
C LYS A 205 -16.57 -8.69 6.89
N GLU A 206 -15.71 -9.69 6.86
CA GLU A 206 -14.39 -9.60 6.22
C GLU A 206 -14.07 -10.88 5.46
N VAL A 207 -13.25 -10.76 4.43
CA VAL A 207 -12.73 -11.87 3.64
C VAL A 207 -11.21 -11.73 3.55
N ARG A 208 -10.49 -12.81 3.83
CA ARG A 208 -9.04 -12.91 3.63
C ARG A 208 -8.74 -14.05 2.68
N VAL A 209 -7.82 -13.85 1.74
CA VAL A 209 -7.38 -14.89 0.81
C VAL A 209 -5.90 -15.16 1.03
N PHE A 210 -5.54 -16.42 1.17
CA PHE A 210 -4.16 -16.88 1.30
C PHE A 210 -3.77 -17.74 0.10
N GLU A 211 -2.51 -17.64 -0.30
CA GLU A 211 -1.87 -18.51 -1.29
C GLU A 211 -0.60 -19.11 -0.72
N ALA A 212 -0.29 -20.35 -1.14
CA ALA A 212 0.92 -21.04 -0.72
C ALA A 212 2.18 -20.19 -0.99
N GLU A 213 3.08 -20.17 -0.01
CA GLU A 213 4.37 -19.45 0.00
C GLU A 213 4.27 -17.92 -0.11
N LYS A 214 3.05 -17.35 -0.18
CA LYS A 214 2.84 -15.89 -0.30
C LYS A 214 2.23 -15.27 0.95
N GLY A 215 1.57 -16.05 1.80
CA GLY A 215 0.77 -15.53 2.91
C GLY A 215 -0.57 -14.98 2.42
N MET A 216 -1.06 -13.93 3.09
CA MET A 216 -2.29 -13.26 2.70
C MET A 216 -2.06 -12.48 1.41
N VAL A 217 -2.87 -12.74 0.38
CA VAL A 217 -2.80 -12.06 -0.92
C VAL A 217 -3.95 -11.09 -1.16
N SER A 218 -5.02 -11.16 -0.36
CA SER A 218 -6.15 -10.23 -0.44
C SER A 218 -6.86 -10.12 0.90
N PHE A 219 -7.38 -8.92 1.17
CA PHE A 219 -8.25 -8.59 2.29
C PHE A 219 -9.39 -7.71 1.79
N SER A 220 -10.60 -7.95 2.29
CA SER A 220 -11.69 -6.99 2.21
C SER A 220 -12.57 -7.03 3.45
N ASN A 221 -13.23 -5.92 3.77
CA ASN A 221 -14.21 -5.85 4.83
C ASN A 221 -15.35 -4.88 4.48
N LEU A 222 -16.44 -4.97 5.24
CA LEU A 222 -17.41 -3.89 5.31
C LEU A 222 -16.93 -2.86 6.32
N GLU A 223 -16.83 -1.62 5.89
CA GLU A 223 -16.46 -0.50 6.74
C GLU A 223 -17.58 -0.11 7.70
N ASN A 224 -17.17 0.60 8.75
CA ASN A 224 -18.11 1.19 9.70
C ASN A 224 -18.84 2.37 9.04
N LEU A 225 -20.16 2.42 9.18
CA LEU A 225 -21.02 3.44 8.61
C LEU A 225 -20.77 4.84 9.19
N ASP A 226 -20.17 4.94 10.39
CA ASP A 226 -19.79 6.23 11.00
C ASP A 226 -18.72 6.98 10.17
N LEU A 227 -18.09 6.32 9.19
CA LEU A 227 -17.15 6.95 8.26
C LEU A 227 -17.84 7.74 7.14
N TYR A 228 -19.16 7.62 7.01
CA TYR A 228 -19.95 8.21 5.94
C TYR A 228 -21.01 9.14 6.52
N ASP A 229 -21.39 10.17 5.77
CA ASP A 229 -22.50 11.03 6.19
C ASP A 229 -23.86 10.31 6.06
N GLU A 230 -24.83 10.72 6.89
CA GLU A 230 -26.14 10.07 6.96
C GLU A 230 -26.91 10.09 5.61
N GLU A 231 -26.71 11.13 4.80
CA GLU A 231 -27.34 11.26 3.48
C GLU A 231 -26.77 10.25 2.48
N TYR A 232 -25.45 10.09 2.48
CA TYR A 232 -24.74 9.08 1.69
C TYR A 232 -25.22 7.68 2.07
N VAL A 233 -25.34 7.39 3.37
CA VAL A 233 -25.83 6.08 3.84
C VAL A 233 -27.27 5.82 3.40
N ALA A 234 -28.14 6.83 3.47
CA ALA A 234 -29.53 6.69 3.07
C ALA A 234 -29.73 6.45 1.56
N THR A 235 -28.80 6.92 0.73
CA THR A 235 -28.87 6.84 -0.73
C THR A 235 -28.14 5.64 -1.33
N HIS A 236 -27.28 4.96 -0.55
CA HIS A 236 -26.44 3.86 -1.02
C HIS A 236 -26.55 2.60 -0.14
N PRO A 237 -27.73 1.97 -0.01
CA PRO A 237 -27.96 0.88 0.95
C PRO A 237 -27.29 -0.47 0.60
N GLU A 238 -26.49 -0.53 -0.47
CA GLU A 238 -25.87 -1.76 -0.97
C GLU A 238 -24.46 -1.95 -0.38
N GLU A 239 -24.09 -3.21 -0.10
CA GLU A 239 -22.80 -3.56 0.53
C GLU A 239 -21.58 -3.03 -0.23
N ASP A 240 -21.65 -3.02 -1.57
CA ASP A 240 -20.54 -2.65 -2.45
C ASP A 240 -20.05 -1.20 -2.24
N TYR A 241 -20.89 -0.32 -1.70
CA TYR A 241 -20.51 1.08 -1.40
C TYR A 241 -19.67 1.23 -0.13
N TYR A 242 -19.62 0.21 0.71
CA TYR A 242 -18.91 0.22 1.99
C TYR A 242 -17.78 -0.81 2.04
N LEU A 243 -17.47 -1.43 0.90
CA LEU A 243 -16.43 -2.44 0.80
C LEU A 243 -15.08 -1.73 0.76
N PHE A 244 -14.25 -1.96 1.78
CA PHE A 244 -12.83 -1.64 1.74
C PHE A 244 -12.04 -2.90 1.44
N GLY A 245 -10.93 -2.78 0.71
CA GLY A 245 -10.07 -3.92 0.42
C GLY A 245 -8.78 -3.57 -0.28
N TYR A 246 -7.86 -4.52 -0.23
CA TYR A 246 -6.54 -4.45 -0.83
C TYR A 246 -6.03 -5.84 -1.21
N SER A 247 -5.12 -5.88 -2.17
CA SER A 247 -4.51 -7.12 -2.67
C SER A 247 -3.01 -6.96 -2.88
N LEU A 248 -2.29 -8.09 -2.76
CA LEU A 248 -0.88 -8.19 -3.08
C LEU A 248 -0.67 -7.79 -4.54
N SER A 249 0.24 -6.86 -4.78
CA SER A 249 0.61 -6.41 -6.12
C SER A 249 1.45 -7.48 -6.82
N GLU A 250 1.03 -7.89 -8.02
CA GLU A 250 1.81 -8.81 -8.87
C GLU A 250 2.91 -8.09 -9.68
N THR A 251 2.92 -6.76 -9.66
CA THR A 251 3.93 -5.95 -10.34
C THR A 251 5.06 -5.60 -9.37
N PRO A 252 6.33 -5.55 -9.83
CA PRO A 252 7.39 -4.92 -9.05
C PRO A 252 6.90 -3.54 -8.61
N SER A 253 7.08 -3.23 -7.33
CA SER A 253 6.63 -1.96 -6.78
C SER A 253 7.11 -0.84 -7.70
N TYR A 254 6.22 0.12 -8.00
CA TYR A 254 6.63 1.31 -8.73
C TYR A 254 7.83 1.98 -8.03
N PHE A 255 7.95 1.81 -6.72
CA PHE A 255 9.13 2.12 -5.92
C PHE A 255 10.43 1.57 -6.51
N GLU A 256 10.53 0.25 -6.74
CA GLU A 256 11.75 -0.34 -7.29
C GLU A 256 12.01 0.11 -8.73
N GLN A 257 10.96 0.35 -9.52
CA GLN A 257 11.11 0.90 -10.88
C GLN A 257 11.64 2.34 -10.85
N LEU A 258 11.11 3.19 -9.97
CA LEU A 258 11.52 4.58 -9.80
C LEU A 258 12.92 4.68 -9.20
N LYS A 259 13.21 3.87 -8.18
CA LYS A 259 14.52 3.73 -7.54
C LYS A 259 15.60 3.33 -8.56
N ALA A 260 15.30 2.38 -9.45
CA ALA A 260 16.22 1.97 -10.51
C ALA A 260 16.59 3.10 -11.50
N ILE A 261 15.82 4.21 -11.52
CA ILE A 261 16.16 5.38 -12.33
C ILE A 261 17.36 6.13 -11.75
N LEU A 262 17.51 6.15 -10.42
CA LEU A 262 18.56 6.88 -9.72
C LEU A 262 19.82 6.00 -9.52
N PRO A 263 21.02 6.60 -9.39
CA PRO A 263 22.27 5.87 -9.26
C PRO A 263 22.47 5.25 -7.87
N GLU A 264 22.91 3.99 -7.81
CA GLU A 264 22.97 3.22 -6.55
C GLU A 264 24.26 3.41 -5.72
N THR A 265 25.24 4.17 -6.24
CA THR A 265 26.58 4.28 -5.62
C THR A 265 26.80 5.66 -5.01
N SER A 266 26.84 5.74 -3.68
CA SER A 266 27.31 6.95 -2.97
C SER A 266 28.77 7.25 -3.34
N GLY A 267 29.12 8.53 -3.41
CA GLY A 267 30.37 9.04 -3.94
C GLY A 267 30.38 9.23 -5.46
N LEU A 268 29.31 8.89 -6.18
CA LEU A 268 29.20 9.16 -7.61
C LEU A 268 29.28 10.66 -7.87
N VAL A 269 30.21 11.05 -8.76
CA VAL A 269 30.38 12.43 -9.22
C VAL A 269 29.85 12.53 -10.65
N GLN A 270 28.95 13.49 -10.89
CA GLN A 270 28.36 13.75 -12.20
C GLN A 270 28.67 15.18 -12.60
N GLN A 271 29.16 15.37 -13.83
CA GLN A 271 29.44 16.68 -14.40
C GLN A 271 28.39 17.00 -15.45
N TYR A 272 27.83 18.20 -15.40
CA TYR A 272 26.86 18.70 -16.36
C TYR A 272 27.43 19.90 -17.09
N ASN A 273 27.25 19.92 -18.41
CA ASN A 273 27.65 21.02 -19.28
C ASN A 273 26.40 21.56 -20.01
N GLY A 274 26.31 22.87 -20.16
CA GLY A 274 25.17 23.54 -20.74
C GLY A 274 25.54 24.69 -21.68
N LEU A 275 24.51 25.37 -22.14
CA LEU A 275 24.65 26.54 -23.01
C LEU A 275 25.22 27.74 -22.24
N ALA A 276 25.82 28.68 -22.97
CA ALA A 276 26.33 29.95 -22.43
C ALA A 276 27.25 29.77 -21.22
N GLU A 277 28.19 28.84 -21.34
CA GLU A 277 29.19 28.48 -20.32
C GLU A 277 28.63 27.79 -19.08
N TYR A 278 27.30 27.59 -18.95
CA TYR A 278 26.71 26.89 -17.81
C TYR A 278 27.33 25.51 -17.59
N GLY A 279 27.62 25.20 -16.33
CA GLY A 279 28.03 23.88 -15.91
C GLY A 279 27.89 23.73 -14.40
N HIS A 280 27.82 22.50 -13.94
CA HIS A 280 27.90 22.19 -12.51
C HIS A 280 28.35 20.76 -12.30
N ILE A 281 28.81 20.46 -11.10
CA ILE A 281 29.19 19.12 -10.66
C ILE A 281 28.30 18.75 -9.48
N THR A 282 27.71 17.56 -9.51
CA THR A 282 27.02 16.99 -8.35
C THR A 282 27.81 15.80 -7.79
N THR A 283 27.73 15.59 -6.48
CA THR A 283 28.24 14.40 -5.80
C THR A 283 27.10 13.78 -5.00
N LEU A 284 26.79 12.51 -5.25
CA LEU A 284 25.83 11.74 -4.45
C LEU A 284 26.46 11.39 -3.10
N ASN A 285 26.09 12.11 -2.04
CA ASN A 285 26.70 11.96 -0.72
C ASN A 285 26.17 10.76 0.04
N ALA A 286 24.86 10.52 -0.04
CA ALA A 286 24.20 9.47 0.72
C ALA A 286 22.95 8.96 0.03
N ILE A 287 22.68 7.67 0.23
CA ILE A 287 21.40 7.02 -0.03
C ILE A 287 20.92 6.49 1.31
N SER A 288 19.77 6.99 1.78
CA SER A 288 19.22 6.59 3.07
C SER A 288 17.76 6.22 2.94
N LEU A 289 17.36 5.14 3.62
CA LEU A 289 15.96 4.86 3.88
C LEU A 289 15.50 5.76 5.03
N THR A 290 14.43 6.53 4.85
CA THR A 290 13.76 7.21 5.96
C THR A 290 12.69 6.30 6.55
N HIS A 291 12.11 6.67 7.70
CA HIS A 291 11.02 5.91 8.29
C HIS A 291 9.76 6.04 7.42
N GLY A 292 9.49 5.02 6.59
CA GLY A 292 8.43 4.99 5.58
C GLY A 292 8.94 4.45 4.23
N PRO A 293 8.09 4.32 3.19
CA PRO A 293 8.48 3.89 1.85
C PRO A 293 9.18 5.02 1.08
N GLN A 294 10.16 5.67 1.71
CA GLN A 294 10.87 6.81 1.15
C GLN A 294 12.37 6.54 1.14
N MET A 295 12.95 6.50 -0.06
CA MET A 295 14.39 6.48 -0.23
C MET A 295 14.86 7.89 -0.59
N VAL A 296 15.85 8.40 0.14
CA VAL A 296 16.37 9.75 -0.02
C VAL A 296 17.77 9.67 -0.63
N TYR A 297 17.94 10.27 -1.80
CA TYR A 297 19.22 10.45 -2.46
C TYR A 297 19.67 11.89 -2.25
N GLN A 298 20.79 12.08 -1.53
CA GLN A 298 21.28 13.39 -1.16
C GLN A 298 22.51 13.76 -1.97
N TYR A 299 22.45 14.87 -2.68
CA TYR A 299 23.52 15.42 -3.51
C TYR A 299 23.99 16.76 -2.96
N SER A 300 25.29 17.01 -3.08
CA SER A 300 25.85 18.36 -3.05
C SER A 300 26.26 18.76 -4.46
N GLY A 301 25.94 19.98 -4.85
CA GLY A 301 26.25 20.57 -6.13
C GLY A 301 27.18 21.77 -6.02
N VAL A 302 28.04 21.96 -7.02
CA VAL A 302 28.91 23.12 -7.17
C VAL A 302 28.78 23.66 -8.60
N MET A 303 28.51 24.96 -8.74
CA MET A 303 28.40 25.63 -10.03
C MET A 303 29.78 25.76 -10.69
N ASN A 304 29.84 25.56 -11.99
CA ASN A 304 31.02 25.67 -12.83
C ASN A 304 30.64 26.27 -14.19
N ASP A 305 30.19 27.52 -14.18
CA ASP A 305 29.55 28.19 -15.32
C ASP A 305 30.33 29.38 -15.90
N GLY A 306 31.66 29.42 -15.69
CA GLY A 306 32.53 30.48 -16.22
C GLY A 306 32.45 31.83 -15.50
N MET A 307 31.43 32.09 -14.67
CA MET A 307 31.26 33.36 -13.94
C MET A 307 32.26 33.59 -12.80
N GLY A 308 33.02 32.55 -12.44
CA GLY A 308 34.06 32.58 -11.41
C GLY A 308 33.53 32.64 -9.97
N ASP A 309 33.91 31.67 -9.13
CA ASP A 309 34.84 31.95 -8.02
C ASP A 309 35.39 30.65 -7.41
N ASN A 310 36.70 30.64 -7.16
CA ASN A 310 37.47 29.50 -6.60
C ASN A 310 37.28 29.34 -5.08
N ASP A 311 36.30 30.02 -4.47
CA ASP A 311 36.14 30.10 -3.02
C ASP A 311 35.12 29.11 -2.44
N GLY A 312 34.42 28.35 -3.31
CA GLY A 312 33.45 27.34 -2.90
C GLY A 312 32.10 27.90 -2.43
N SER A 313 31.78 29.15 -2.77
CA SER A 313 30.52 29.80 -2.36
C SER A 313 29.31 29.45 -3.23
N ARG A 314 29.51 28.93 -4.44
CA ARG A 314 28.43 28.66 -5.41
C ARG A 314 27.97 27.21 -5.36
N ILE A 315 27.20 26.91 -4.33
CA ILE A 315 26.80 25.55 -3.97
C ILE A 315 25.30 25.41 -3.84
N PHE A 316 24.82 24.19 -4.00
CA PHE A 316 23.44 23.82 -3.70
C PHE A 316 23.39 22.42 -3.12
N ASP A 317 22.36 22.14 -2.33
CA ASP A 317 22.00 20.79 -1.92
C ASP A 317 20.77 20.35 -2.71
N LEU A 318 20.78 19.11 -3.19
CA LEU A 318 19.69 18.49 -3.95
C LEU A 318 19.29 17.19 -3.28
N LYS A 319 17.99 16.96 -3.14
CA LYS A 319 17.46 15.67 -2.69
C LYS A 319 16.46 15.14 -3.70
N TYR A 320 16.58 13.86 -4.03
CA TYR A 320 15.47 13.09 -4.60
C TYR A 320 14.81 12.25 -3.51
N LEU A 321 13.51 12.44 -3.32
CA LEU A 321 12.67 11.64 -2.44
C LEU A 321 11.90 10.65 -3.32
N VAL A 322 12.27 9.39 -3.26
CA VAL A 322 11.59 8.32 -3.99
C VAL A 322 10.52 7.74 -3.09
N SER A 323 9.25 7.95 -3.43
CA SER A 323 8.11 7.25 -2.85
C SER A 323 7.73 6.05 -3.72
N ASN A 324 6.64 5.36 -3.37
CA ASN A 324 6.19 4.24 -4.15
C ASN A 324 5.74 4.59 -5.56
N ASP A 325 5.23 5.78 -5.80
CA ASP A 325 4.66 6.17 -7.08
C ASP A 325 5.25 7.47 -7.64
N ALA A 326 6.22 8.06 -6.96
CA ALA A 326 6.75 9.36 -7.34
C ALA A 326 8.23 9.54 -6.98
N ILE A 327 8.88 10.45 -7.71
CA ILE A 327 10.15 11.04 -7.30
C ILE A 327 9.93 12.55 -7.17
N PHE A 328 10.20 13.09 -5.98
CA PHE A 328 10.20 14.52 -5.72
C PHE A 328 11.62 15.07 -5.68
N GLU A 329 11.82 16.26 -6.22
CA GLU A 329 13.07 17.01 -6.15
C GLU A 329 12.95 18.12 -5.11
N GLN A 330 13.85 18.16 -4.12
CA GLN A 330 13.99 19.28 -3.20
C GLN A 330 15.36 19.94 -3.38
N ILE A 331 15.36 21.27 -3.41
CA ILE A 331 16.57 22.08 -3.62
C ILE A 331 16.78 23.01 -2.43
N ASN A 332 18.04 23.18 -2.04
CA ASN A 332 18.52 24.27 -1.21
C ASN A 332 19.71 24.93 -1.92
N ASN A 333 19.41 25.95 -2.71
CA ASN A 333 20.33 26.72 -3.51
C ASN A 333 20.94 27.85 -2.70
N LYS A 334 22.26 27.75 -2.48
CA LYS A 334 23.06 28.75 -1.76
C LYS A 334 23.96 29.52 -2.73
N ASP A 335 23.71 29.44 -4.03
CA ASP A 335 24.43 30.23 -5.02
C ASP A 335 24.12 31.71 -4.83
N SER A 336 25.17 32.49 -4.58
CA SER A 336 25.09 33.95 -4.46
C SER A 336 24.65 34.63 -5.76
N TYR A 337 24.72 33.94 -6.89
CA TYR A 337 24.26 34.39 -8.21
C TYR A 337 22.90 33.81 -8.61
N ASN A 338 22.15 33.20 -7.68
CA ASN A 338 20.82 32.66 -7.97
C ASN A 338 19.86 33.75 -8.46
N GLU A 339 19.60 33.76 -9.76
CA GLU A 339 18.74 34.76 -10.40
C GLU A 339 17.26 34.61 -10.04
N LEU A 340 16.82 33.43 -9.61
CA LEU A 340 15.44 33.19 -9.19
C LEU A 340 15.15 33.74 -7.79
N SER A 341 16.19 34.14 -7.05
CA SER A 341 16.10 34.78 -5.72
C SER A 341 15.31 33.99 -4.67
N ASP A 342 15.23 32.67 -4.85
CA ASP A 342 14.57 31.71 -3.94
C ASP A 342 15.50 30.51 -3.74
N GLU A 343 15.81 30.17 -2.49
CA GLU A 343 16.69 29.06 -2.14
C GLU A 343 16.10 27.68 -2.52
N HIS A 344 14.80 27.58 -2.75
CA HIS A 344 14.17 26.33 -3.20
C HIS A 344 14.18 26.15 -4.72
N LEU A 345 14.76 27.11 -5.45
CA LEU A 345 14.85 27.11 -6.91
C LEU A 345 16.31 27.10 -7.37
N LEU A 346 16.58 26.39 -8.47
CA LEU A 346 17.90 26.39 -9.13
C LEU A 346 17.75 26.77 -10.61
N ASN A 347 17.22 25.84 -11.42
CA ASN A 347 17.03 26.03 -12.86
C ASN A 347 15.56 26.02 -13.27
N SER A 348 14.70 25.41 -12.45
CA SER A 348 13.25 25.39 -12.62
C SER A 348 12.61 26.46 -11.75
N ILE A 349 11.47 27.02 -12.20
CA ILE A 349 10.63 27.89 -11.38
C ILE A 349 9.69 27.14 -10.43
N ILE A 350 9.70 25.79 -10.49
CA ILE A 350 8.81 24.93 -9.71
C ILE A 350 9.61 24.37 -8.53
N ALA A 351 9.32 24.85 -7.33
CA ALA A 351 9.90 24.33 -6.09
C ALA A 351 9.29 22.96 -5.75
N ASN A 352 10.07 22.10 -5.08
CA ASN A 352 9.63 20.78 -4.59
C ASN A 352 8.98 19.89 -5.68
N LYS A 353 9.52 19.95 -6.90
CA LYS A 353 8.87 19.43 -8.10
C LYS A 353 8.65 17.92 -8.02
N LEU A 354 7.47 17.47 -8.45
CA LEU A 354 7.19 16.07 -8.78
C LEU A 354 7.81 15.73 -10.14
N VAL A 355 9.05 15.20 -10.12
CA VAL A 355 9.86 15.03 -11.34
C VAL A 355 9.51 13.78 -12.15
N LEU A 356 9.03 12.72 -11.50
CA LEU A 356 8.56 11.50 -12.15
C LEU A 356 7.36 10.95 -11.37
N LYS A 357 6.36 10.43 -12.08
CA LYS A 357 5.18 9.80 -11.50
C LYS A 357 4.86 8.47 -12.19
N ALA A 358 4.63 7.44 -11.41
CA ALA A 358 4.11 6.16 -11.86
C ALA A 358 2.62 6.27 -12.25
N PRO A 359 2.09 5.36 -13.09
CA PRO A 359 2.81 4.32 -13.83
C PRO A 359 3.83 4.87 -14.82
N LEU A 360 4.99 4.20 -14.94
CA LEU A 360 6.03 4.56 -15.90
C LEU A 360 5.67 4.06 -17.31
N VAL A 361 4.62 4.64 -17.88
CA VAL A 361 4.10 4.36 -19.22
C VAL A 361 4.13 5.62 -20.08
N ASP A 362 4.41 5.45 -21.38
CA ASP A 362 4.43 6.56 -22.34
C ASP A 362 3.05 7.25 -22.40
N GLY A 363 3.05 8.57 -22.32
CA GLY A 363 1.83 9.39 -22.27
C GLY A 363 1.19 9.52 -20.89
N ASN A 364 1.79 9.01 -19.81
CA ASN A 364 1.30 9.28 -18.45
C ASN A 364 1.32 10.79 -18.17
N THR A 365 0.27 11.33 -17.54
CA THR A 365 0.14 12.77 -17.25
C THR A 365 -0.23 13.03 -15.80
N TRP A 366 0.21 14.16 -15.28
CA TRP A 366 -0.20 14.65 -13.95
C TRP A 366 -0.15 16.17 -13.88
N VAL A 367 -0.86 16.71 -12.90
CA VAL A 367 -0.86 18.14 -12.58
C VAL A 367 -0.23 18.37 -11.21
N GLU A 368 0.52 19.45 -11.05
CA GLU A 368 1.02 19.92 -9.76
C GLU A 368 0.73 21.42 -9.60
N GLN A 369 0.40 21.83 -8.38
CA GLN A 369 0.22 23.24 -8.04
C GLN A 369 1.49 23.74 -7.37
N PHE A 370 1.91 24.96 -7.69
CA PHE A 370 3.09 25.58 -7.07
C PHE A 370 2.90 27.09 -7.01
N ASP A 371 3.58 27.71 -6.05
CA ASP A 371 3.65 29.16 -5.93
C ASP A 371 4.95 29.68 -6.55
N TYR A 372 4.85 30.74 -7.35
CA TYR A 372 5.99 31.46 -7.90
C TYR A 372 5.69 32.95 -7.90
N GLN A 373 6.62 33.75 -7.38
CA GLN A 373 6.47 35.21 -7.26
C GLN A 373 5.16 35.66 -6.55
N ASN A 374 4.74 34.91 -5.53
CA ASN A 374 3.49 35.11 -4.76
C ASN A 374 2.18 34.89 -5.56
N GLN A 375 2.24 34.14 -6.65
CA GLN A 375 1.08 33.71 -7.40
C GLN A 375 1.09 32.18 -7.55
N SER A 376 -0.08 31.56 -7.41
CA SER A 376 -0.25 30.12 -7.59
C SER A 376 -0.48 29.77 -9.06
N TYR A 377 0.22 28.75 -9.53
CA TYR A 377 0.16 28.24 -10.90
C TYR A 377 -0.10 26.73 -10.92
N VAL A 378 -0.50 26.24 -12.10
CA VAL A 378 -0.68 24.81 -12.37
C VAL A 378 0.31 24.38 -13.44
N ALA A 379 1.13 23.39 -13.13
CA ALA A 379 2.03 22.75 -14.08
C ALA A 379 1.40 21.45 -14.60
N ASN A 380 1.30 21.34 -15.92
CA ASN A 380 0.85 20.13 -16.61
C ASN A 380 2.08 19.34 -17.06
N ASN A 381 2.19 18.09 -16.61
CA ASN A 381 3.33 17.24 -16.87
C ASN A 381 2.93 16.07 -17.76
N THR A 382 3.77 15.72 -18.73
CA THR A 382 3.61 14.55 -19.60
C THR A 382 4.90 13.75 -19.65
N LEU A 383 4.79 12.44 -19.39
CA LEU A 383 5.90 11.49 -19.49
C LEU A 383 5.97 10.91 -20.90
N HIS A 384 7.17 10.89 -21.46
CA HIS A 384 7.51 10.18 -22.67
C HIS A 384 8.62 9.17 -22.41
N ILE A 385 8.55 7.99 -23.01
CA ILE A 385 9.56 6.93 -22.87
C ILE A 385 10.30 6.76 -24.18
N LYS A 386 11.63 6.82 -24.13
CA LYS A 386 12.51 6.69 -25.29
C LYS A 386 13.67 5.75 -24.98
N SER A 387 14.40 5.33 -26.01
CA SER A 387 15.68 4.66 -25.83
C SER A 387 16.81 5.65 -26.09
N SER A 388 17.80 5.67 -25.21
CA SER A 388 19.07 6.37 -25.42
C SER A 388 19.83 5.76 -26.60
N GLU A 389 20.88 6.45 -27.05
CA GLU A 389 21.80 5.93 -28.07
C GLU A 389 22.48 4.62 -27.63
N THR A 390 22.63 4.41 -26.32
CA THR A 390 23.20 3.18 -25.73
C THR A 390 22.18 2.06 -25.54
N GLY A 391 20.91 2.29 -25.88
CA GLY A 391 19.82 1.34 -25.69
C GLY A 391 19.18 1.35 -24.28
N ALA A 392 19.71 2.14 -23.34
CA ALA A 392 19.10 2.34 -22.02
C ALA A 392 17.77 3.10 -22.13
N THR A 393 16.80 2.75 -21.27
CA THR A 393 15.51 3.45 -21.19
C THR A 393 15.69 4.87 -20.64
N GLN A 394 15.05 5.83 -21.31
CA GLN A 394 14.98 7.23 -20.91
C GLN A 394 13.54 7.65 -20.64
N TYR A 395 13.35 8.39 -19.55
CA TYR A 395 12.09 9.00 -19.15
C TYR A 395 12.20 10.50 -19.36
N VAL A 396 11.43 11.03 -20.30
CA VAL A 396 11.44 12.44 -20.68
C VAL A 396 10.15 13.07 -20.19
N VAL A 397 10.23 13.99 -19.25
CA VAL A 397 9.07 14.70 -18.71
C VAL A 397 9.04 16.09 -19.31
N GLU A 398 7.95 16.40 -20.01
CA GLU A 398 7.62 17.74 -20.49
C GLU A 398 6.65 18.39 -19.51
N THR A 399 6.98 19.61 -19.07
CA THR A 399 6.14 20.41 -18.20
C THR A 399 5.74 21.70 -18.90
N ILE A 400 4.45 22.04 -18.84
CA ILE A 400 3.87 23.26 -19.40
C ILE A 400 3.08 24.00 -18.31
N VAL A 401 3.39 25.28 -18.14
CA VAL A 401 2.66 26.21 -17.26
C VAL A 401 2.14 27.35 -18.12
N GLU A 402 0.82 27.49 -18.19
CA GLU A 402 0.17 28.56 -18.95
C GLU A 402 -0.13 29.77 -18.05
N GLN A 403 -0.41 30.92 -18.67
CA GLN A 403 -0.82 32.16 -18.01
C GLN A 403 0.25 32.72 -17.05
N ILE A 404 1.52 32.51 -17.37
CA ILE A 404 2.65 33.03 -16.60
C ILE A 404 3.24 34.26 -17.30
N GLU A 405 3.06 35.42 -16.67
CA GLU A 405 3.56 36.69 -17.20
C GLU A 405 5.09 36.70 -17.30
N GLY A 406 5.62 37.44 -18.27
CA GLY A 406 7.06 37.55 -18.49
C GLY A 406 7.68 36.41 -19.30
N TYR A 407 6.91 35.41 -19.75
CA TYR A 407 7.34 34.36 -20.67
C TYR A 407 6.74 34.52 -22.07
N LEU A 408 7.41 33.94 -23.07
CA LEU A 408 6.91 33.92 -24.45
C LEU A 408 5.53 33.25 -24.49
N ASN A 409 4.55 33.89 -25.14
CA ASN A 409 3.15 33.45 -25.17
C ASN A 409 2.48 33.23 -23.80
N GLN A 410 3.03 33.82 -22.73
CA GLN A 410 2.63 33.59 -21.34
C GLN A 410 2.72 32.11 -20.94
N THR A 411 3.71 31.39 -21.49
CA THR A 411 3.89 29.96 -21.25
C THR A 411 5.32 29.67 -20.82
N TYR A 412 5.47 29.04 -19.66
CA TYR A 412 6.73 28.41 -19.25
C TYR A 412 6.71 26.95 -19.69
N LYS A 413 7.86 26.49 -20.20
CA LYS A 413 8.07 25.11 -20.62
C LYS A 413 9.42 24.63 -20.11
N GLU A 414 9.44 23.45 -19.52
CA GLU A 414 10.68 22.73 -19.22
C GLU A 414 10.60 21.27 -19.65
N VAL A 415 11.76 20.68 -19.93
CA VAL A 415 11.90 19.25 -20.18
C VAL A 415 13.05 18.71 -19.35
N ARG A 416 12.78 17.62 -18.64
CA ARG A 416 13.76 16.84 -17.88
C ARG A 416 13.89 15.47 -18.52
N THR A 417 15.12 14.99 -18.67
CA THR A 417 15.37 13.60 -19.08
C THR A 417 16.05 12.87 -17.96
N PHE A 418 15.55 11.69 -17.63
CA PHE A 418 16.14 10.73 -16.72
C PHE A 418 16.53 9.48 -17.47
N GLU A 419 17.62 8.84 -17.08
CA GLU A 419 18.07 7.57 -17.63
C GLU A 419 18.28 6.55 -16.51
N VAL A 420 17.86 5.31 -16.76
CA VAL A 420 17.96 4.22 -15.77
C VAL A 420 19.39 4.08 -15.24
N GLY A 421 19.53 4.08 -13.91
CA GLY A 421 20.80 3.98 -13.19
C GLY A 421 21.66 5.25 -13.17
N LYS A 422 21.25 6.33 -13.83
CA LYS A 422 22.02 7.59 -13.90
C LYS A 422 21.30 8.78 -13.27
N GLY A 423 19.99 8.70 -13.05
CA GLY A 423 19.16 9.81 -12.63
C GLY A 423 18.94 10.84 -13.73
N MET A 424 18.82 12.12 -13.38
CA MET A 424 18.60 13.20 -14.35
C MET A 424 19.84 13.38 -15.25
N THR A 425 19.67 13.22 -16.55
CA THR A 425 20.75 13.36 -17.55
C THR A 425 20.63 14.63 -18.38
N SER A 426 19.46 15.26 -18.47
CA SER A 426 19.37 16.60 -19.08
C SER A 426 18.20 17.41 -18.56
N PHE A 427 18.35 18.73 -18.65
CA PHE A 427 17.33 19.73 -18.37
C PHE A 427 17.36 20.79 -19.46
N LYS A 428 16.20 21.31 -19.83
CA LYS A 428 16.06 22.49 -20.69
C LYS A 428 14.79 23.24 -20.35
N ASN A 429 14.82 24.57 -20.43
CA ASN A 429 13.64 25.40 -20.26
C ASN A 429 13.64 26.63 -21.17
N ILE A 430 12.50 27.33 -21.15
CA ILE A 430 12.36 28.66 -21.73
C ILE A 430 12.72 29.69 -20.66
N LEU A 431 13.54 30.67 -21.02
CA LEU A 431 13.93 31.78 -20.15
C LEU A 431 12.87 32.91 -20.16
N PRO A 432 12.76 33.71 -19.09
CA PRO A 432 11.93 34.91 -19.08
C PRO A 432 12.34 35.90 -20.17
N LEU A 433 11.36 36.58 -20.78
CA LEU A 433 11.57 37.59 -21.83
C LEU A 433 12.47 38.74 -21.39
N ALA A 434 12.50 39.06 -20.08
CA ALA A 434 13.36 40.09 -19.51
C ALA A 434 14.88 39.84 -19.72
N ARG A 435 15.27 38.61 -20.11
CA ARG A 435 16.67 38.26 -20.43
C ARG A 435 17.07 38.56 -21.88
N PHE A 436 16.12 38.92 -22.73
CA PHE A 436 16.37 39.21 -24.13
C PHE A 436 16.14 40.69 -24.41
N ASP A 437 16.92 41.26 -25.34
CA ASP A 437 16.62 42.59 -25.84
C ASP A 437 15.40 42.58 -26.78
N GLU A 438 14.77 43.74 -26.94
CA GLU A 438 13.57 43.91 -27.78
C GLU A 438 13.81 43.50 -29.25
N THR A 439 15.05 43.60 -29.72
CA THR A 439 15.41 43.27 -31.10
C THR A 439 15.38 41.76 -31.29
N TYR A 440 15.91 40.99 -30.34
CA TYR A 440 15.91 39.54 -30.35
C TYR A 440 14.49 38.98 -30.30
N ILE A 441 13.65 39.50 -29.39
CA ILE A 441 12.23 39.12 -29.25
C ILE A 441 11.46 39.38 -30.55
N SER A 442 11.72 40.52 -31.22
CA SER A 442 11.04 40.86 -32.47
C SER A 442 11.41 39.98 -33.67
N GLN A 443 12.61 39.39 -33.66
CA GLN A 443 13.14 38.58 -34.75
C GLN A 443 12.77 37.10 -34.64
N HIS A 444 12.42 36.62 -33.44
CA HIS A 444 12.13 35.21 -33.15
C HIS A 444 10.78 35.04 -32.43
N PRO A 445 9.67 35.62 -32.94
CA PRO A 445 8.39 35.67 -32.22
C PRO A 445 7.69 34.32 -32.08
N GLU A 446 8.10 33.29 -32.83
CA GLU A 446 7.42 31.99 -32.91
C GLU A 446 8.33 30.79 -32.62
N GLU A 447 9.59 31.02 -32.24
CA GLU A 447 10.51 29.91 -32.01
C GLU A 447 10.32 29.34 -30.58
N GLU A 448 9.75 28.12 -30.49
CA GLU A 448 9.88 27.25 -29.31
C GLU A 448 11.34 26.77 -29.15
N VAL A 449 12.27 27.71 -28.98
CA VAL A 449 13.67 27.40 -28.69
C VAL A 449 13.84 27.41 -27.18
N TYR A 450 14.22 26.25 -26.64
CA TYR A 450 14.72 26.19 -25.27
C TYR A 450 15.97 27.06 -25.18
N TYR A 451 15.86 28.17 -24.46
CA TYR A 451 16.93 29.17 -24.39
C TYR A 451 17.99 28.83 -23.34
N PHE A 452 17.70 27.92 -22.43
CA PHE A 452 18.65 27.41 -21.45
C PHE A 452 18.53 25.88 -21.33
N GLY A 453 19.66 25.22 -21.09
CA GLY A 453 19.71 23.80 -20.84
C GLY A 453 21.11 23.26 -20.62
N TYR A 454 21.17 22.07 -20.03
CA TYR A 454 22.38 21.33 -19.77
C TYR A 454 22.16 19.82 -19.87
N SER A 455 23.25 19.09 -20.09
CA SER A 455 23.27 17.64 -20.13
C SER A 455 24.45 17.08 -19.35
N LEU A 456 24.28 15.86 -18.84
CA LEU A 456 25.34 15.06 -18.26
C LEU A 456 26.45 14.90 -19.29
N ALA A 457 27.68 15.17 -18.89
CA ALA A 457 28.86 15.00 -19.72
C ALA A 457 29.14 13.51 -19.92
N ASP A 458 29.50 13.13 -21.15
CA ASP A 458 30.08 11.82 -21.40
C ASP A 458 31.48 11.77 -20.78
N ASN A 459 31.68 10.88 -19.81
CA ASN A 459 32.99 10.63 -19.19
C ASN A 459 33.89 9.77 -20.07
#